data_AF-A0A024U417-F1
#
_entry.id   AF-A0A024U417-F1
#
_cell.length_a   1.000
_cell.length_b   1.000
_cell.length_c   1.000
_cell.angle_alpha   90.00
_cell.angle_beta   90.00
_cell.angle_gamma   90.00
#
_symmetry.space_group_name_H-M   'P 1'
#
loop_
_entity.id
_entity.type
_entity.pdbx_description
1 polymer ?
#
loop_
_entity_poly.entity_id
_entity_poly.type
_entity_poly.pdbx_seq_one_letter_code
_entity_poly.pdbx_strand_id
1 'polypeptide(L)'
;MMLLRRPAPAMRPFLGAMALSMERRAMPQGESGKKRKVKVALVTGYTGTGYHGVQIQENVNVPTVEHAVREALFKAGCILESNYGDMSKIGWSRSSRTDKGVHASSIVLSGKLLVHGNRIDPVSGRIAHLPDQINAYLPQDIRVFTATKVHQSFRAREDCILREYEYFLPLSFLSSLCPPEISADDALKTFLETLPKFEGIHDFHNFTKQRRHFYKLEAQKLLAKERRRQRNAQDEVVDDATPDEEVVENEGDDIEAEPNDISLVNGVRKTLQRHSRSIYACRGALVPDVFGEPFIHIHLTGGSFLFNQIRCMVGGAIAVATGAMAPTLFDAALRTNHVVHVPTAPAEGLVLSSCGFGAKQHLISLLRDHNTPRNLFAGSNPNQAPHRVLVSDTEDELHRMLQFRNEVIYKEVVRMWHVSEHVAAWPTHFASWTEKFNETTDERTLRVALEKVLADDASKAAYSDRIVREARVIGDAVKVLPRAFSTVVCIHFGITPGAYIADAIAGLKLRILDHSLPVDATQEDLLDYMSNIGLDTLARMGRTGM
;
A
#
# COMPACT_ATOMS: atom_id res chain seq x y z
N MET A 1 -48.30 19.88 -25.61
CA MET A 1 -48.29 18.45 -25.26
C MET A 1 -47.43 18.27 -24.01
N MET A 2 -48.05 17.83 -22.92
CA MET A 2 -47.42 17.64 -21.61
C MET A 2 -46.37 16.53 -21.61
N LEU A 3 -45.15 16.84 -21.19
CA LEU A 3 -44.09 15.88 -20.86
C LEU A 3 -44.08 15.65 -19.35
N LEU A 4 -44.37 14.41 -18.95
CA LEU A 4 -44.31 13.92 -17.58
C LEU A 4 -42.86 13.89 -17.07
N ARG A 5 -42.53 14.75 -16.10
CA ARG A 5 -41.34 14.64 -15.25
C ARG A 5 -41.55 13.51 -14.23
N ARG A 6 -40.69 12.49 -14.22
CA ARG A 6 -40.59 11.53 -13.12
C ARG A 6 -39.75 12.13 -11.98
N PRO A 7 -40.11 11.97 -10.70
CA PRO A 7 -39.35 12.54 -9.59
C PRO A 7 -38.13 11.67 -9.24
N ALA A 8 -37.06 12.33 -8.80
CA ALA A 8 -35.88 11.72 -8.19
C ALA A 8 -36.23 10.97 -6.88
N PRO A 9 -35.53 9.89 -6.51
CA PRO A 9 -35.76 9.22 -5.24
C PRO A 9 -35.34 10.13 -4.07
N ALA A 10 -36.27 10.37 -3.16
CA ALA A 10 -36.06 11.18 -1.97
C ALA A 10 -35.03 10.53 -1.02
N MET A 11 -33.99 11.28 -0.66
CA MET A 11 -33.16 11.00 0.51
C MET A 11 -34.05 10.94 1.76
N ARG A 12 -33.97 9.84 2.52
CA ARG A 12 -34.60 9.77 3.83
C ARG A 12 -33.75 10.54 4.84
N PRO A 13 -34.34 11.38 5.70
CA PRO A 13 -33.60 12.08 6.74
C PRO A 13 -33.15 11.09 7.82
N PHE A 14 -31.88 11.15 8.20
CA PHE A 14 -31.34 10.51 9.39
C PHE A 14 -31.92 11.22 10.62
N LEU A 15 -32.91 10.59 11.26
CA LEU A 15 -33.43 11.01 12.57
C LEU A 15 -32.61 10.35 13.67
N GLY A 16 -32.12 11.19 14.58
CA GLY A 16 -31.25 10.83 15.69
C GLY A 16 -31.89 10.00 16.78
N ALA A 17 -31.01 9.37 17.56
CA ALA A 17 -31.23 8.83 18.91
C ALA A 17 -32.59 8.15 19.16
N MET A 18 -32.79 6.95 18.62
CA MET A 18 -33.76 6.00 19.16
C MET A 18 -33.06 4.97 20.04
N ALA A 19 -33.56 4.84 21.27
CA ALA A 19 -33.20 3.80 22.22
C ALA A 19 -33.29 2.42 21.54
N LEU A 20 -32.17 1.71 21.48
CA LEU A 20 -32.07 0.35 20.98
C LEU A 20 -32.82 -0.60 21.92
N SER A 21 -34.10 -0.83 21.63
CA SER A 21 -34.84 -2.00 22.11
C SER A 21 -34.26 -3.23 21.40
N MET A 22 -33.42 -3.99 22.10
CA MET A 22 -32.88 -5.27 21.64
C MET A 22 -33.98 -6.33 21.64
N GLU A 23 -34.60 -6.60 20.49
CA GLU A 23 -35.24 -7.90 20.28
C GLU A 23 -34.15 -8.97 20.13
N ARG A 24 -33.90 -9.70 21.22
CA ARG A 24 -33.06 -10.89 21.21
C ARG A 24 -33.75 -11.97 20.37
N ARG A 25 -33.39 -12.08 19.09
CA ARG A 25 -33.62 -13.32 18.34
C ARG A 25 -32.78 -14.41 19.01
N ALA A 26 -33.45 -15.35 19.67
CA ALA A 26 -32.80 -16.48 20.33
C ALA A 26 -32.06 -17.32 19.28
N MET A 27 -30.73 -17.38 19.41
CA MET A 27 -29.92 -18.35 18.68
C MET A 27 -30.24 -19.77 19.17
N PRO A 28 -30.21 -20.79 18.30
CA PRO A 28 -30.41 -22.17 18.71
C PRO A 28 -29.39 -22.55 19.80
N GLN A 29 -29.91 -23.01 20.94
CA GLN A 29 -29.11 -23.50 22.04
C GLN A 29 -28.52 -24.87 21.68
N GLY A 30 -27.25 -24.86 21.28
CA GLY A 30 -26.42 -26.04 21.14
C GLY A 30 -24.98 -25.59 20.89
N GLU A 31 -24.04 -26.09 21.69
CA GLU A 31 -22.58 -25.84 21.65
C GLU A 31 -22.03 -24.73 22.58
N SER A 32 -22.14 -24.94 23.89
CA SER A 32 -21.50 -24.12 24.93
C SER A 32 -20.00 -24.43 25.12
N GLY A 33 -19.19 -24.30 24.07
CA GLY A 33 -17.73 -24.26 24.22
C GLY A 33 -17.30 -22.94 24.87
N LYS A 34 -16.49 -22.97 25.96
CA LYS A 34 -15.98 -21.76 26.62
C LYS A 34 -15.24 -20.86 25.62
N LYS A 35 -15.76 -19.65 25.38
CA LYS A 35 -15.07 -18.65 24.56
C LYS A 35 -13.80 -18.18 25.28
N ARG A 36 -12.71 -18.00 24.52
CA ARG A 36 -11.45 -17.45 25.01
C ARG A 36 -11.00 -16.29 24.14
N LYS A 37 -10.30 -15.32 24.74
CA LYS A 37 -9.73 -14.17 24.02
C LYS A 37 -8.40 -14.57 23.38
N VAL A 38 -8.28 -14.47 22.05
CA VAL A 38 -7.06 -14.78 21.29
C VAL A 38 -6.79 -13.70 20.24
N LYS A 39 -5.53 -13.52 19.83
CA LYS A 39 -5.20 -12.65 18.70
C LYS A 39 -5.60 -13.35 17.39
N VAL A 40 -6.42 -12.68 16.60
CA VAL A 40 -6.97 -13.17 15.32
C VAL A 40 -6.58 -12.22 14.20
N ALA A 41 -6.24 -12.78 13.05
CA ALA A 41 -6.18 -12.08 11.77
C ALA A 41 -7.41 -12.46 10.93
N LEU A 42 -8.06 -11.48 10.32
CA LEU A 42 -9.21 -11.60 9.45
C LEU A 42 -8.80 -11.13 8.05
N VAL A 43 -8.98 -11.97 7.04
CA VAL A 43 -8.81 -11.57 5.63
C VAL A 43 -10.16 -11.11 5.12
N THR A 44 -10.23 -9.85 4.71
CA THR A 44 -11.49 -9.17 4.40
C THR A 44 -11.41 -8.53 3.01
N GLY A 45 -12.46 -8.64 2.23
CA GLY A 45 -12.67 -7.89 0.99
C GLY A 45 -13.86 -6.94 1.11
N TYR A 46 -13.83 -5.82 0.39
CA TYR A 46 -14.95 -4.89 0.34
C TYR A 46 -14.97 -4.02 -0.92
N THR A 47 -16.15 -3.52 -1.29
CA THR A 47 -16.27 -2.38 -2.20
C THR A 47 -16.16 -1.07 -1.40
N GLY A 48 -15.38 -0.12 -1.90
CA GLY A 48 -15.19 1.18 -1.25
C GLY A 48 -16.32 2.17 -1.47
N THR A 49 -17.21 1.89 -2.44
CA THR A 49 -18.35 2.75 -2.78
C THR A 49 -19.24 2.96 -1.56
N GLY A 50 -19.54 4.23 -1.26
CA GLY A 50 -20.38 4.58 -0.11
C GLY A 50 -19.64 4.62 1.24
N TYR A 51 -18.33 4.32 1.26
CA TYR A 51 -17.50 4.38 2.47
C TYR A 51 -16.45 5.50 2.40
N HIS A 52 -16.24 6.18 3.53
CA HIS A 52 -15.19 7.19 3.75
C HIS A 52 -13.87 6.55 4.18
N GLY A 53 -13.49 5.50 3.44
CA GLY A 53 -12.30 4.71 3.70
C GLY A 53 -12.51 3.61 4.73
N VAL A 54 -11.43 2.90 5.04
CA VAL A 54 -11.47 1.73 5.93
C VAL A 54 -11.56 2.15 7.40
N GLN A 55 -10.82 3.17 7.80
CA GLN A 55 -10.58 3.51 9.20
C GLN A 55 -11.76 4.31 9.78
N ILE A 56 -12.20 3.93 10.99
CA ILE A 56 -13.18 4.71 11.77
C ILE A 56 -12.67 6.15 12.00
N GLN A 57 -13.53 7.13 11.75
CA GLN A 57 -13.30 8.54 12.04
C GLN A 57 -14.19 8.97 13.21
N GLU A 58 -13.67 8.99 14.45
CA GLU A 58 -14.51 9.19 15.66
C GLU A 58 -15.21 10.56 15.70
N ASN A 59 -14.60 11.57 15.08
CA ASN A 59 -15.11 12.94 15.10
C ASN A 59 -16.15 13.24 14.01
N VAL A 60 -16.36 12.31 13.07
CA VAL A 60 -17.24 12.50 11.91
C VAL A 60 -18.11 11.26 11.75
N ASN A 61 -19.43 11.42 11.84
CA ASN A 61 -20.37 10.32 11.70
C ASN A 61 -20.54 9.92 10.22
N VAL A 62 -19.49 9.35 9.63
CA VAL A 62 -19.46 8.85 8.25
C VAL A 62 -19.33 7.33 8.21
N PRO A 63 -19.93 6.66 7.21
CA PRO A 63 -19.79 5.23 7.04
C PRO A 63 -18.34 4.87 6.71
N THR A 64 -17.78 3.91 7.45
CA THR A 64 -16.44 3.35 7.24
C THR A 64 -16.52 1.82 7.30
N VAL A 65 -15.61 1.14 6.61
CA VAL A 65 -15.64 -0.34 6.55
C VAL A 65 -15.49 -0.94 7.94
N GLU A 66 -14.60 -0.38 8.77
CA GLU A 66 -14.41 -0.87 10.12
C GLU A 66 -15.55 -0.59 11.06
N HIS A 67 -16.33 0.46 10.82
CA HIS A 67 -17.56 0.64 11.58
C HIS A 67 -18.48 -0.58 11.39
N ALA A 68 -18.69 -1.00 10.14
CA ALA A 68 -19.50 -2.18 9.82
C ALA A 68 -18.88 -3.48 10.37
N VAL A 69 -17.55 -3.64 10.26
CA VAL A 69 -16.85 -4.81 10.82
C VAL A 69 -16.94 -4.85 12.36
N ARG A 70 -16.77 -3.71 13.04
CA ARG A 70 -16.92 -3.60 14.50
C ARG A 70 -18.33 -3.99 14.94
N GLU A 71 -19.35 -3.48 14.25
CA GLU A 71 -20.75 -3.81 14.53
C GLU A 71 -21.02 -5.31 14.35
N ALA A 72 -20.52 -5.90 13.26
CA ALA A 72 -20.64 -7.34 13.00
C ALA A 72 -19.90 -8.19 14.05
N LEU A 73 -18.69 -7.81 14.45
CA LEU A 73 -17.93 -8.47 15.53
C LEU A 73 -18.67 -8.42 16.86
N PHE A 74 -19.30 -7.30 17.19
CA PHE A 74 -20.09 -7.15 18.41
C PHE A 74 -21.33 -8.04 18.38
N LYS A 75 -22.11 -8.00 17.30
CA LYS A 75 -23.31 -8.83 17.11
C LYS A 75 -23.00 -10.34 17.10
N ALA A 76 -21.86 -10.74 16.53
CA ALA A 76 -21.36 -12.12 16.59
C ALA A 76 -20.83 -12.53 17.98
N GLY A 77 -20.78 -11.60 18.95
CA GLY A 77 -20.25 -11.84 20.29
C GLY A 77 -18.75 -12.13 20.31
N CYS A 78 -18.00 -11.52 19.38
CA CYS A 78 -16.54 -11.61 19.29
C CYS A 78 -15.84 -10.54 20.15
N ILE A 79 -16.55 -9.47 20.51
CA ILE A 79 -16.07 -8.40 21.39
C ILE A 79 -17.14 -8.07 22.43
N LEU A 80 -16.72 -7.54 23.58
CA LEU A 80 -17.62 -7.12 24.67
C LEU A 80 -18.05 -5.66 24.50
N GLU A 81 -19.14 -5.27 25.14
CA GLU A 81 -19.62 -3.88 25.21
C GLU A 81 -18.50 -2.91 25.64
N SER A 82 -17.72 -3.29 26.65
CA SER A 82 -16.58 -2.51 27.16
C SER A 82 -15.45 -2.28 26.14
N ASN A 83 -15.45 -3.04 25.04
CA ASN A 83 -14.51 -2.89 23.91
C ASN A 83 -15.14 -2.13 22.72
N TYR A 84 -16.47 -1.98 22.69
CA TYR A 84 -17.17 -1.46 21.51
C TYR A 84 -16.81 0.00 21.21
N GLY A 85 -16.78 0.85 22.23
CA GLY A 85 -16.44 2.27 22.08
C GLY A 85 -14.95 2.56 21.85
N ASP A 86 -14.07 1.57 22.01
CA ASP A 86 -12.63 1.76 21.91
C ASP A 86 -11.94 0.45 21.46
N MET A 87 -11.64 0.40 20.17
CA MET A 87 -11.02 -0.77 19.52
C MET A 87 -9.53 -0.94 19.91
N SER A 88 -8.90 0.05 20.53
CA SER A 88 -7.53 -0.09 21.06
C SER A 88 -7.46 -1.14 22.17
N LYS A 89 -8.56 -1.34 22.93
CA LYS A 89 -8.68 -2.36 24.01
C LYS A 89 -8.60 -3.80 23.52
N ILE A 90 -8.74 -4.03 22.22
CA ILE A 90 -8.52 -5.34 21.58
C ILE A 90 -7.24 -5.36 20.73
N GLY A 91 -6.44 -4.29 20.75
CA GLY A 91 -5.26 -4.14 19.90
C GLY A 91 -5.63 -4.29 18.42
N TRP A 92 -6.68 -3.59 18.00
CA TRP A 92 -7.15 -3.56 16.62
C TRP A 92 -6.08 -2.97 15.71
N SER A 93 -5.86 -3.55 14.53
CA SER A 93 -4.87 -3.09 13.56
C SER A 93 -5.28 -3.54 12.16
N ARG A 94 -4.97 -2.72 11.15
CA ARG A 94 -5.29 -2.95 9.72
C ARG A 94 -4.03 -2.86 8.86
N SER A 95 -3.88 -3.73 7.87
CA SER A 95 -2.65 -3.78 7.03
C SER A 95 -2.44 -2.53 6.17
N SER A 96 -3.54 -1.89 5.76
CA SER A 96 -3.55 -0.70 4.91
C SER A 96 -4.65 0.27 5.34
N ARG A 97 -4.47 1.56 5.08
CA ARG A 97 -5.51 2.58 5.19
C ARG A 97 -5.94 2.96 3.78
N THR A 98 -7.06 2.43 3.32
CA THR A 98 -7.62 2.82 2.02
C THR A 98 -8.43 4.10 2.18
N ASP A 99 -8.28 5.00 1.21
CA ASP A 99 -9.00 6.27 1.16
C ASP A 99 -10.49 6.07 0.80
N LYS A 100 -11.27 7.14 0.88
CA LYS A 100 -12.67 7.18 0.44
C LYS A 100 -12.82 6.61 -0.98
N GLY A 101 -13.79 5.70 -1.15
CA GLY A 101 -14.10 5.09 -2.45
C GLY A 101 -13.17 3.97 -2.89
N VAL A 102 -12.02 3.76 -2.24
CA VAL A 102 -11.04 2.74 -2.65
C VAL A 102 -11.49 1.35 -2.21
N HIS A 103 -11.45 0.38 -3.14
CA HIS A 103 -11.85 -1.00 -2.90
C HIS A 103 -10.69 -1.83 -2.30
N ALA A 104 -11.00 -3.00 -1.73
CA ALA A 104 -9.97 -3.97 -1.34
C ALA A 104 -10.42 -5.41 -1.60
N SER A 105 -9.60 -6.18 -2.32
CA SER A 105 -9.79 -7.62 -2.50
C SER A 105 -9.34 -8.39 -1.26
N SER A 106 -8.24 -7.97 -0.63
CA SER A 106 -7.72 -8.62 0.57
C SER A 106 -6.98 -7.62 1.48
N ILE A 107 -7.73 -6.99 2.38
CA ILE A 107 -7.16 -6.33 3.54
C ILE A 107 -7.03 -7.33 4.69
N VAL A 108 -6.01 -7.17 5.54
CA VAL A 108 -5.90 -7.94 6.78
C VAL A 108 -6.21 -7.04 7.95
N LEU A 109 -7.26 -7.42 8.69
CA LEU A 109 -7.63 -6.82 9.97
C LEU A 109 -7.15 -7.75 11.09
N SER A 110 -6.78 -7.21 12.25
CA SER A 110 -6.35 -8.05 13.37
C SER A 110 -6.78 -7.48 14.71
N GLY A 111 -7.12 -8.35 15.65
CA GLY A 111 -7.59 -7.95 16.98
C GLY A 111 -7.68 -9.13 17.94
N LYS A 112 -7.79 -8.85 19.24
CA LYS A 112 -8.01 -9.86 20.28
C LYS A 112 -9.51 -10.14 20.42
N LEU A 113 -9.97 -11.25 19.84
CA LEU A 113 -11.38 -11.61 19.75
C LEU A 113 -11.73 -12.79 20.69
N LEU A 114 -12.97 -12.81 21.17
CA LEU A 114 -13.58 -13.93 21.90
C LEU A 114 -14.05 -15.00 20.90
N VAL A 115 -13.43 -16.17 20.94
CA VAL A 115 -13.72 -17.27 20.00
C VAL A 115 -13.87 -18.59 20.75
N HIS A 116 -14.60 -19.54 20.17
CA HIS A 116 -14.73 -20.89 20.73
C HIS A 116 -13.41 -21.65 20.57
N GLY A 117 -12.77 -21.99 21.69
CA GLY A 117 -11.42 -22.55 21.69
C GLY A 117 -11.29 -23.90 20.99
N ASN A 118 -12.36 -24.70 21.00
CA ASN A 118 -12.47 -26.01 20.35
C ASN A 118 -12.64 -25.93 18.82
N ARG A 119 -12.86 -24.74 18.26
CA ARG A 119 -12.99 -24.51 16.81
C ARG A 119 -11.70 -24.00 16.15
N ILE A 120 -10.61 -23.94 16.91
CA ILE A 120 -9.31 -23.49 16.42
C ILE A 120 -8.52 -24.72 15.99
N ASP A 121 -8.26 -24.83 14.69
CA ASP A 121 -7.38 -25.86 14.17
C ASP A 121 -5.96 -25.68 14.74
N PRO A 122 -5.36 -26.72 15.36
CA PRO A 122 -4.07 -26.58 16.04
C PRO A 122 -2.90 -26.31 15.08
N VAL A 123 -2.99 -26.81 13.84
CA VAL A 123 -1.90 -26.74 12.85
C VAL A 123 -1.91 -25.39 12.14
N SER A 124 -2.98 -25.08 11.43
CA SER A 124 -3.17 -23.85 10.65
C SER A 124 -3.56 -22.65 11.50
N GLY A 125 -4.13 -22.86 12.69
CA GLY A 125 -4.73 -21.79 13.50
C GLY A 125 -6.09 -21.30 12.98
N ARG A 126 -6.64 -21.89 11.90
CA ARG A 126 -7.94 -21.48 11.34
C ARG A 126 -9.05 -21.62 12.37
N ILE A 127 -10.00 -20.69 12.38
CA ILE A 127 -11.13 -20.67 13.32
C ILE A 127 -12.42 -20.99 12.55
N ALA A 128 -12.90 -22.23 12.67
CA ALA A 128 -14.05 -22.71 11.93
C ALA A 128 -15.33 -21.90 12.23
N HIS A 129 -16.14 -21.65 11.20
CA HIS A 129 -17.42 -20.91 11.22
C HIS A 129 -17.36 -19.44 11.65
N LEU A 130 -16.22 -18.94 12.14
CA LEU A 130 -16.10 -17.54 12.57
C LEU A 130 -16.32 -16.54 11.42
N PRO A 131 -15.78 -16.75 10.20
CA PRO A 131 -16.10 -15.89 9.05
C PRO A 131 -17.60 -15.81 8.78
N ASP A 132 -18.31 -16.94 8.75
CA ASP A 132 -19.76 -16.99 8.49
C ASP A 132 -20.57 -16.28 9.57
N GLN A 133 -20.18 -16.45 10.85
CA GLN A 133 -20.79 -15.78 11.98
C GLN A 133 -20.67 -14.25 11.91
N ILE A 134 -19.51 -13.75 11.44
CA ILE A 134 -19.29 -12.31 11.24
C ILE A 134 -20.06 -11.85 9.99
N ASN A 135 -19.97 -12.58 8.88
CA ASN A 135 -20.63 -12.26 7.61
C ASN A 135 -22.16 -12.19 7.73
N ALA A 136 -22.78 -12.95 8.64
CA ALA A 136 -24.22 -12.88 8.91
C ALA A 136 -24.70 -11.49 9.37
N TYR A 137 -23.79 -10.63 9.83
CA TYR A 137 -24.07 -9.26 10.25
C TYR A 137 -23.39 -8.21 9.37
N LEU A 138 -22.67 -8.61 8.32
CA LEU A 138 -22.05 -7.71 7.37
C LEU A 138 -22.97 -7.43 6.16
N PRO A 139 -22.95 -6.19 5.64
CA PRO A 139 -23.60 -5.87 4.36
C PRO A 139 -22.95 -6.64 3.19
N GLN A 140 -23.61 -6.71 2.03
CA GLN A 140 -23.17 -7.57 0.92
C GLN A 140 -21.84 -7.17 0.27
N ASP A 141 -21.51 -5.90 0.41
CA ASP A 141 -20.31 -5.22 -0.05
C ASP A 141 -19.08 -5.45 0.84
N ILE A 142 -19.20 -6.13 1.99
CA ILE A 142 -18.07 -6.48 2.87
C ILE A 142 -18.10 -7.98 3.19
N ARG A 143 -16.97 -8.68 3.02
CA ARG A 143 -16.84 -10.11 3.30
C ARG A 143 -15.56 -10.43 4.05
N VAL A 144 -15.69 -11.17 5.14
CA VAL A 144 -14.57 -11.88 5.78
C VAL A 144 -14.45 -13.25 5.13
N PHE A 145 -13.31 -13.54 4.50
CA PHE A 145 -13.06 -14.82 3.85
C PHE A 145 -12.52 -15.85 4.83
N THR A 146 -11.61 -15.41 5.72
CA THR A 146 -10.94 -16.31 6.66
C THR A 146 -10.67 -15.64 8.01
N ALA A 147 -10.54 -16.47 9.04
CA ALA A 147 -10.15 -16.04 10.38
C ALA A 147 -9.10 -17.00 10.97
N THR A 148 -7.94 -16.47 11.36
CA THR A 148 -6.81 -17.28 11.85
C THR A 148 -6.34 -16.79 13.21
N LYS A 149 -6.18 -17.70 14.17
CA LYS A 149 -5.41 -17.43 15.38
C LYS A 149 -3.93 -17.23 15.02
N VAL A 150 -3.42 -16.07 15.37
CA VAL A 150 -2.02 -15.66 15.14
C VAL A 150 -1.31 -15.42 16.47
N HIS A 151 0.00 -15.16 16.39
CA HIS A 151 0.83 -14.87 17.55
C HIS A 151 0.44 -13.52 18.20
N GLN A 152 0.66 -13.37 19.51
CA GLN A 152 0.07 -12.26 20.31
C GLN A 152 0.60 -10.86 19.93
N SER A 153 1.86 -10.78 19.48
CA SER A 153 2.47 -9.51 19.06
C SER A 153 2.11 -9.12 17.64
N PHE A 154 1.42 -9.96 16.85
CA PHE A 154 1.05 -9.62 15.48
C PHE A 154 0.30 -8.29 15.43
N ARG A 155 0.70 -7.43 14.52
CA ARG A 155 0.00 -6.20 14.18
C ARG A 155 -0.03 -6.06 12.66
N ALA A 156 -1.24 -6.12 12.10
CA ALA A 156 -1.41 -6.14 10.65
C ALA A 156 -0.75 -4.95 9.94
N ARG A 157 -0.74 -3.75 10.54
CA ARG A 157 -0.11 -2.55 9.97
C ARG A 157 1.41 -2.64 9.92
N GLU A 158 2.02 -2.87 11.08
CA GLU A 158 3.47 -2.83 11.31
C GLU A 158 4.18 -4.04 10.71
N ASP A 159 3.53 -5.20 10.72
CA ASP A 159 4.10 -6.44 10.16
C ASP A 159 3.89 -6.54 8.63
N CYS A 160 2.99 -5.73 8.07
CA CYS A 160 2.79 -5.65 6.62
C CYS A 160 3.93 -4.81 6.02
N ILE A 161 4.68 -5.42 5.11
CA ILE A 161 5.88 -4.85 4.49
C ILE A 161 5.70 -4.61 2.99
N LEU A 162 4.59 -5.09 2.42
CA LEU A 162 4.30 -5.01 1.00
C LEU A 162 2.80 -4.83 0.77
N ARG A 163 2.44 -3.99 -0.17
CA ARG A 163 1.07 -3.82 -0.63
C ARG A 163 1.05 -3.90 -2.16
N GLU A 164 0.06 -4.60 -2.67
CA GLU A 164 -0.23 -4.67 -4.09
C GLU A 164 -1.56 -3.96 -4.34
N TYR A 165 -1.55 -3.10 -5.35
CA TYR A 165 -2.71 -2.38 -5.81
C TYR A 165 -2.91 -2.64 -7.29
N GLU A 166 -4.18 -2.63 -7.67
CA GLU A 166 -4.62 -2.60 -9.04
C GLU A 166 -5.28 -1.26 -9.30
N TYR A 167 -5.08 -0.71 -10.50
CA TYR A 167 -5.84 0.43 -10.98
C TYR A 167 -6.42 0.13 -12.37
N PHE A 168 -7.73 0.28 -12.50
CA PHE A 168 -8.47 0.09 -13.75
C PHE A 168 -8.81 1.45 -14.36
N LEU A 169 -8.31 1.72 -15.55
CA LEU A 169 -8.58 2.94 -16.32
C LEU A 169 -9.23 2.57 -17.66
N PRO A 170 -10.49 2.98 -17.96
CA PRO A 170 -11.08 2.74 -19.26
C PRO A 170 -10.24 3.38 -20.36
N LEU A 171 -9.98 2.65 -21.46
CA LEU A 171 -9.25 3.22 -22.59
C LEU A 171 -10.03 4.40 -23.20
N SER A 172 -11.36 4.29 -23.26
CA SER A 172 -12.27 5.36 -23.69
C SER A 172 -12.10 6.64 -22.86
N PHE A 173 -11.89 6.51 -21.55
CA PHE A 173 -11.67 7.65 -20.67
C PHE A 173 -10.34 8.34 -20.99
N LEU A 174 -9.23 7.59 -21.11
CA LEU A 174 -7.93 8.14 -21.51
C LEU A 174 -8.03 8.85 -22.87
N SER A 175 -8.65 8.20 -23.86
CA SER A 175 -8.83 8.75 -25.20
C SER A 175 -9.64 10.05 -25.20
N SER A 176 -10.64 10.19 -24.33
CA SER A 176 -11.45 11.41 -24.25
C SER A 176 -10.69 12.64 -23.72
N LEU A 177 -9.53 12.42 -23.08
CA LEU A 177 -8.65 13.47 -22.58
C LEU A 177 -7.58 13.89 -23.60
N CYS A 178 -7.42 13.14 -24.69
CA CYS A 178 -6.38 13.39 -25.67
C CYS A 178 -6.77 14.54 -26.61
N PRO A 179 -5.83 15.44 -26.95
CA PRO A 179 -6.04 16.41 -28.01
C PRO A 179 -6.08 15.70 -29.39
N PRO A 180 -6.63 16.34 -30.45
CA PRO A 180 -6.80 15.72 -31.76
C PRO A 180 -5.52 15.16 -32.39
N GLU A 181 -4.36 15.68 -32.01
CA GLU A 181 -3.05 15.30 -32.53
C GLU A 181 -2.49 14.00 -31.92
N ILE A 182 -3.05 13.54 -30.80
CA ILE A 182 -2.59 12.34 -30.08
C ILE A 182 -3.63 11.24 -30.26
N SER A 183 -3.25 10.17 -30.94
CA SER A 183 -4.12 9.01 -31.09
C SER A 183 -4.27 8.25 -29.77
N ALA A 184 -5.38 7.49 -29.63
CA ALA A 184 -5.59 6.63 -28.47
C ALA A 184 -4.46 5.60 -28.27
N ASP A 185 -3.91 5.07 -29.37
CA ASP A 185 -2.82 4.10 -29.34
C ASP A 185 -1.49 4.73 -28.89
N ASP A 186 -1.21 5.96 -29.35
CA ASP A 186 -0.01 6.71 -28.92
C ASP A 186 -0.10 7.11 -27.44
N ALA A 187 -1.29 7.53 -26.98
CA ALA A 187 -1.54 7.82 -25.57
C ALA A 187 -1.40 6.56 -24.72
N LEU A 188 -1.99 5.44 -25.13
CA LEU A 188 -1.85 4.14 -24.45
C LEU A 188 -0.38 3.74 -24.34
N LYS A 189 0.37 3.79 -25.46
CA LYS A 189 1.79 3.46 -25.48
C LYS A 189 2.58 4.33 -24.52
N THR A 190 2.40 5.65 -24.61
CA THR A 190 3.08 6.62 -23.74
C THR A 190 2.73 6.41 -22.26
N PHE A 191 1.46 6.10 -21.96
CA PHE A 191 1.01 5.77 -20.62
C PHE A 191 1.74 4.54 -20.08
N LEU A 192 1.77 3.45 -20.86
CA LEU A 192 2.44 2.20 -20.47
C LEU A 192 3.95 2.36 -20.32
N GLU A 193 4.61 3.16 -21.16
CA GLU A 193 6.04 3.47 -21.06
C GLU A 193 6.38 4.36 -19.85
N THR A 194 5.42 5.13 -19.35
CA THR A 194 5.61 6.00 -18.18
C THR A 194 5.56 5.23 -16.86
N LEU A 195 4.74 4.17 -16.75
CA LEU A 195 4.54 3.44 -15.48
C LEU A 195 5.85 2.88 -14.87
N PRO A 196 6.75 2.21 -15.61
CA PRO A 196 7.97 1.65 -15.06
C PRO A 196 8.93 2.71 -14.50
N LYS A 197 8.81 3.99 -14.90
CA LYS A 197 9.65 5.07 -14.36
C LYS A 197 9.48 5.27 -12.86
N PHE A 198 8.33 4.85 -12.30
CA PHE A 198 8.09 4.90 -10.86
C PHE A 198 8.81 3.81 -10.06
N GLU A 199 9.29 2.74 -10.72
CA GLU A 199 9.99 1.63 -10.06
C GLU A 199 11.31 2.11 -9.43
N GLY A 200 11.67 1.53 -8.29
CA GLY A 200 12.85 1.93 -7.50
C GLY A 200 12.50 2.74 -6.26
N ILE A 201 13.49 3.49 -5.76
CA ILE A 201 13.38 4.29 -4.54
C ILE A 201 13.40 5.77 -4.93
N HIS A 202 12.27 6.45 -4.74
CA HIS A 202 12.12 7.86 -5.07
C HIS A 202 11.57 8.65 -3.88
N ASP A 203 11.80 9.96 -3.88
CA ASP A 203 11.09 10.88 -2.99
C ASP A 203 9.77 11.30 -3.65
N PHE A 204 8.66 10.72 -3.19
CA PHE A 204 7.33 10.93 -3.78
C PHE A 204 6.62 12.19 -3.25
N HIS A 205 7.35 13.22 -2.81
CA HIS A 205 6.74 14.42 -2.23
C HIS A 205 5.79 15.18 -3.16
N ASN A 206 5.99 15.11 -4.48
CA ASN A 206 5.09 15.70 -5.48
C ASN A 206 3.85 14.82 -5.72
N PHE A 207 3.93 13.54 -5.38
CA PHE A 207 2.88 12.54 -5.54
C PHE A 207 2.15 12.31 -4.22
N THR A 208 1.88 13.37 -3.46
CA THR A 208 1.03 13.31 -2.26
C THR A 208 0.35 14.65 -2.01
N LYS A 209 -0.85 14.61 -1.42
CA LYS A 209 -1.63 15.82 -1.08
C LYS A 209 -1.41 16.34 0.33
N GLN A 210 -1.06 15.48 1.30
CA GLN A 210 -0.88 15.88 2.69
C GLN A 210 0.55 16.35 2.93
N ARG A 211 0.75 17.68 2.92
CA ARG A 211 2.07 18.27 2.92
C ARG A 211 2.42 18.89 4.28
N ARG A 212 1.55 19.70 4.89
CA ARG A 212 1.97 20.65 5.94
C ARG A 212 2.13 20.04 7.34
N HIS A 213 1.22 19.16 7.75
CA HIS A 213 1.20 18.60 9.11
C HIS A 213 2.56 18.00 9.53
N PHE A 214 3.17 17.21 8.63
CA PHE A 214 4.40 16.49 8.95
C PHE A 214 5.64 17.39 9.06
N TYR A 215 5.70 18.51 8.33
CA TYR A 215 6.75 19.51 8.52
C TYR A 215 6.60 20.24 9.86
N LYS A 216 5.36 20.52 10.30
CA LYS A 216 5.11 21.10 11.63
C LYS A 216 5.57 20.15 12.73
N LEU A 217 5.24 18.87 12.62
CA LEU A 217 5.63 17.85 13.59
C LEU A 217 7.16 17.68 13.66
N GLU A 218 7.84 17.65 12.51
CA GLU A 218 9.30 17.56 12.49
C GLU A 218 9.96 18.80 13.10
N ALA A 219 9.47 20.00 12.77
CA ALA A 219 9.94 21.25 13.38
C ALA A 219 9.75 21.24 14.90
N GLN A 220 8.61 20.77 15.40
CA GLN A 220 8.35 20.62 16.83
C GLN A 220 9.32 19.63 17.49
N LYS A 221 9.60 18.48 16.85
CA LYS A 221 10.58 17.50 17.35
C LYS A 221 11.99 18.08 17.41
N LEU A 222 12.39 18.85 16.40
CA LEU A 222 13.68 19.54 16.38
C LEU A 222 13.78 20.58 17.49
N LEU A 223 12.77 21.43 17.65
CA LEU A 223 12.69 22.41 18.75
C LEU A 223 12.71 21.74 20.12
N ALA A 224 12.00 20.61 20.29
CA ALA A 224 12.03 19.85 21.54
C ALA A 224 13.44 19.29 21.82
N LYS A 225 14.13 18.80 20.78
CA LYS A 225 15.52 18.31 20.87
C LYS A 225 16.50 19.44 21.18
N GLU A 226 16.33 20.62 20.59
CA GLU A 226 17.13 21.83 20.89
C GLU A 226 16.91 22.31 22.32
N ARG A 227 15.64 22.39 22.78
CA ARG A 227 15.32 22.71 24.18
C ARG A 227 15.88 21.68 25.16
N ARG A 228 15.96 20.40 24.77
CA ARG A 228 16.65 19.36 25.56
C ARG A 228 18.16 19.57 25.56
N ARG A 229 18.78 19.90 24.42
CA ARG A 229 20.22 20.22 24.33
C ARG A 229 20.60 21.45 25.16
N GLN A 230 19.78 22.50 25.13
CA GLN A 230 19.98 23.71 25.94
C GLN A 230 19.81 23.44 27.43
N ARG A 231 18.83 22.60 27.81
CA ARG A 231 18.65 22.17 29.21
C ARG A 231 19.79 21.25 29.70
N ASN A 232 20.25 20.32 28.87
CA ASN A 232 21.38 19.44 29.19
C ASN A 232 22.73 20.18 29.25
N ALA A 233 22.80 21.45 28.82
CA ALA A 233 23.97 22.31 29.00
C ALA A 233 23.95 23.08 30.34
N GLN A 234 22.94 22.87 31.20
CA GLN A 234 22.74 23.55 32.49
C GLN A 234 22.40 22.58 33.65
N ASP A 235 23.00 21.38 33.67
CA ASP A 235 22.91 20.30 34.69
C ASP A 235 21.70 19.34 34.68
N GLU A 236 21.96 18.16 35.29
CA GLU A 236 21.32 16.84 35.18
C GLU A 236 19.87 16.71 35.72
N VAL A 237 19.02 15.98 34.98
CA VAL A 237 18.23 14.77 35.39
C VAL A 237 16.99 14.56 34.47
N VAL A 238 16.72 13.27 34.28
CA VAL A 238 15.81 12.47 33.43
C VAL A 238 14.31 12.78 33.55
N ASP A 239 13.57 12.74 32.43
CA ASP A 239 12.39 11.85 32.25
C ASP A 239 11.99 11.65 30.77
N ASP A 240 11.60 10.42 30.46
CA ASP A 240 11.26 9.87 29.15
C ASP A 240 9.75 9.70 29.03
N ALA A 241 9.16 10.41 28.07
CA ALA A 241 7.90 10.01 27.45
C ALA A 241 7.78 10.69 26.10
N THR A 242 7.90 9.91 25.02
CA THR A 242 7.26 10.25 23.75
C THR A 242 5.88 9.62 23.74
N PRO A 243 4.79 10.39 23.65
CA PRO A 243 3.48 9.82 23.36
C PRO A 243 3.51 9.29 21.91
N ASP A 244 3.28 7.99 21.76
CA ASP A 244 2.78 7.44 20.50
C ASP A 244 1.32 7.89 20.35
N GLU A 245 1.11 9.13 19.90
CA GLU A 245 -0.21 9.58 19.48
C GLU A 245 -0.52 9.02 18.10
N GLU A 246 -1.52 8.12 18.03
CA GLU A 246 -2.16 7.73 16.79
C GLU A 246 -2.80 8.96 16.14
N VAL A 247 -2.17 9.46 15.07
CA VAL A 247 -2.59 10.69 14.39
C VAL A 247 -3.91 10.46 13.64
N VAL A 248 -4.92 11.24 13.99
CA VAL A 248 -6.14 11.44 13.19
C VAL A 248 -5.79 12.42 12.08
N GLU A 249 -5.56 11.89 10.87
CA GLU A 249 -5.26 12.67 9.67
C GLU A 249 -6.54 13.37 9.20
N ASN A 250 -6.59 14.71 9.29
CA ASN A 250 -7.76 15.51 8.90
C ASN A 250 -7.76 15.77 7.38
N GLU A 251 -8.92 15.66 6.73
CA GLU A 251 -9.09 15.69 5.26
C GLU A 251 -9.02 17.10 4.63
N GLY A 252 -8.86 18.17 5.42
CA GLY A 252 -8.87 19.55 4.94
C GLY A 252 -7.53 20.26 5.10
N ASP A 253 -6.63 20.09 4.14
CA ASP A 253 -5.56 21.07 3.88
C ASP A 253 -5.88 21.68 2.51
N ASP A 254 -6.86 22.58 2.50
CA ASP A 254 -7.20 23.38 1.32
C ASP A 254 -6.02 24.28 0.93
N ILE A 255 -5.92 24.46 -0.38
CA ILE A 255 -4.83 25.10 -1.11
C ILE A 255 -4.93 26.62 -0.92
N GLU A 256 -4.57 27.11 0.26
CA GLU A 256 -4.23 28.53 0.42
C GLU A 256 -2.76 28.64 0.81
N ALA A 257 -1.98 29.20 -0.12
CA ALA A 257 -0.56 29.48 0.02
C ALA A 257 -0.37 30.57 1.08
N GLU A 258 -0.21 30.15 2.34
CA GLU A 258 0.30 30.99 3.40
C GLU A 258 1.68 31.54 2.99
N PRO A 259 2.01 32.83 3.25
CA PRO A 259 3.27 33.47 2.87
C PRO A 259 4.55 32.80 3.39
N ASN A 260 4.43 31.81 4.27
CA ASN A 260 5.53 31.15 4.96
C ASN A 260 5.32 29.63 5.00
N ASP A 261 5.22 28.98 3.83
CA ASP A 261 5.19 27.52 3.74
C ASP A 261 6.52 26.93 4.25
N ILE A 262 6.52 26.50 5.52
CA ILE A 262 7.68 25.93 6.22
C ILE A 262 8.30 24.71 5.53
N SER A 263 7.56 24.09 4.59
CA SER A 263 8.01 22.96 3.79
C SER A 263 8.95 23.34 2.66
N LEU A 264 9.01 24.64 2.30
CA LEU A 264 9.80 25.15 1.18
C LEU A 264 10.99 25.98 1.67
N VAL A 265 12.11 25.88 0.96
CA VAL A 265 13.29 26.75 1.08
C VAL A 265 13.73 27.09 -0.33
N ASN A 266 13.79 28.39 -0.65
CA ASN A 266 14.21 28.87 -1.97
C ASN A 266 13.47 28.19 -3.14
N GLY A 267 12.16 27.96 -3.01
CA GLY A 267 11.34 27.30 -4.04
C GLY A 267 11.47 25.77 -4.13
N VAL A 268 12.26 25.15 -3.26
CA VAL A 268 12.51 23.70 -3.22
C VAL A 268 11.95 23.10 -1.93
N ARG A 269 11.38 21.90 -2.00
CA ARG A 269 10.83 21.21 -0.84
C ARG A 269 11.92 20.58 0.01
N LYS A 270 11.81 20.74 1.33
CA LYS A 270 12.66 20.02 2.29
C LYS A 270 12.36 18.52 2.21
N THR A 271 13.41 17.72 2.03
CA THR A 271 13.32 16.26 2.04
C THR A 271 12.80 15.76 3.38
N LEU A 272 11.81 14.86 3.35
CA LEU A 272 11.38 14.10 4.52
C LEU A 272 11.61 12.63 4.26
N GLN A 273 12.22 11.92 5.21
CA GLN A 273 12.40 10.47 5.12
C GLN A 273 11.09 9.74 4.85
N ARG A 274 9.98 10.25 5.42
CA ARG A 274 8.65 9.70 5.19
C ARG A 274 8.14 9.86 3.78
N HIS A 275 8.76 10.62 2.87
CA HIS A 275 8.34 10.70 1.46
C HIS A 275 9.11 9.72 0.56
N SER A 276 10.24 9.21 1.02
CA SER A 276 10.97 8.16 0.32
C SER A 276 10.14 6.86 0.32
N ARG A 277 9.86 6.33 -0.86
CA ARG A 277 9.10 5.08 -1.04
C ARG A 277 9.79 4.18 -2.03
N SER A 278 9.66 2.88 -1.78
CA SER A 278 10.13 1.82 -2.66
C SER A 278 8.95 1.24 -3.43
N ILE A 279 9.01 1.36 -4.75
CA ILE A 279 8.09 0.73 -5.70
C ILE A 279 8.84 -0.43 -6.35
N TYR A 280 8.34 -1.64 -6.17
CA TYR A 280 8.95 -2.86 -6.69
C TYR A 280 8.45 -3.20 -8.10
N ALA A 281 7.21 -2.82 -8.42
CA ALA A 281 6.64 -2.96 -9.75
C ALA A 281 5.59 -1.87 -9.98
N CYS A 282 5.57 -1.29 -11.17
CA CYS A 282 4.49 -0.42 -11.63
C CYS A 282 4.34 -0.63 -13.13
N ARG A 283 3.45 -1.55 -13.52
CA ARG A 283 3.28 -1.99 -14.91
C ARG A 283 1.82 -2.06 -15.26
N GLY A 284 1.51 -1.94 -16.55
CA GLY A 284 0.15 -2.05 -17.03
C GLY A 284 0.08 -2.84 -18.32
N ALA A 285 -1.13 -3.31 -18.62
CA ALA A 285 -1.46 -3.90 -19.90
C ALA A 285 -2.89 -3.51 -20.28
N LEU A 286 -3.16 -3.46 -21.59
CA LEU A 286 -4.52 -3.36 -22.08
C LEU A 286 -5.22 -4.72 -21.93
N VAL A 287 -6.33 -4.74 -21.21
CA VAL A 287 -7.26 -5.86 -21.13
C VAL A 287 -8.43 -5.53 -22.08
N PRO A 288 -8.59 -6.26 -23.19
CA PRO A 288 -9.57 -5.90 -24.23
C PRO A 288 -11.02 -5.92 -23.78
N ASP A 289 -11.35 -6.74 -22.77
CA ASP A 289 -12.71 -6.92 -22.27
C ASP A 289 -12.72 -7.04 -20.74
N VAL A 290 -13.16 -5.97 -20.07
CA VAL A 290 -13.52 -5.97 -18.65
C VAL A 290 -15.00 -5.57 -18.56
N PHE A 291 -15.88 -6.56 -18.67
CA PHE A 291 -17.34 -6.38 -18.68
C PHE A 291 -17.89 -5.56 -19.86
N GLY A 292 -17.33 -5.76 -21.05
CA GLY A 292 -17.83 -5.23 -22.32
C GLY A 292 -17.08 -4.01 -22.86
N GLU A 293 -16.01 -3.56 -22.19
CA GLU A 293 -15.18 -2.46 -22.68
C GLU A 293 -13.68 -2.67 -22.35
N PRO A 294 -12.76 -2.07 -23.12
CA PRO A 294 -11.33 -2.20 -22.89
C PRO A 294 -10.84 -1.32 -21.73
N PHE A 295 -10.02 -1.91 -20.86
CA PHE A 295 -9.41 -1.24 -19.72
C PHE A 295 -7.89 -1.39 -19.74
N ILE A 296 -7.19 -0.33 -19.34
CA ILE A 296 -5.79 -0.40 -18.94
C ILE A 296 -5.79 -0.90 -17.50
N HIS A 297 -5.29 -2.13 -17.29
CA HIS A 297 -5.12 -2.72 -15.97
C HIS A 297 -3.69 -2.51 -15.50
N ILE A 298 -3.55 -1.73 -14.43
CA ILE A 298 -2.26 -1.34 -13.86
C ILE A 298 -2.06 -2.14 -12.58
N HIS A 299 -0.90 -2.79 -12.46
CA HIS A 299 -0.46 -3.48 -11.27
C HIS A 299 0.69 -2.71 -10.60
N LEU A 300 0.55 -2.44 -9.30
CA LEU A 300 1.54 -1.74 -8.51
C LEU A 300 1.90 -2.54 -7.27
N THR A 301 3.19 -2.75 -7.05
CA THR A 301 3.72 -3.39 -5.84
C THR A 301 4.67 -2.44 -5.16
N GLY A 302 4.45 -2.14 -3.88
CA GLY A 302 5.28 -1.21 -3.12
C GLY A 302 5.37 -1.56 -1.64
N GLY A 303 6.43 -1.11 -0.99
CA GLY A 303 6.63 -1.40 0.44
C GLY A 303 5.61 -0.66 1.32
N SER A 304 5.33 0.59 0.96
CA SER A 304 4.26 1.41 1.54
C SER A 304 3.89 2.51 0.53
N PHE A 305 2.77 3.20 0.77
CA PHE A 305 2.31 4.29 -0.08
C PHE A 305 1.94 5.50 0.79
N LEU A 306 2.18 6.70 0.27
CA LEU A 306 1.70 7.96 0.84
C LEU A 306 0.20 8.14 0.52
N PHE A 307 -0.45 9.04 1.26
CA PHE A 307 -1.81 9.47 0.96
C PHE A 307 -1.93 9.96 -0.49
N ASN A 308 -2.91 9.44 -1.22
CA ASN A 308 -3.12 9.66 -2.66
C ASN A 308 -1.96 9.30 -3.61
N GLN A 309 -0.89 8.62 -3.15
CA GLN A 309 0.30 8.41 -3.99
C GLN A 309 0.00 7.72 -5.31
N ILE A 310 -0.69 6.60 -5.27
CA ILE A 310 -0.99 5.80 -6.46
C ILE A 310 -1.85 6.60 -7.43
N ARG A 311 -2.83 7.35 -6.93
CA ARG A 311 -3.70 8.20 -7.75
C ARG A 311 -2.93 9.36 -8.39
N CYS A 312 -1.95 9.93 -7.68
CA CYS A 312 -1.03 10.92 -8.25
C CYS A 312 -0.10 10.28 -9.30
N MET A 313 0.39 9.07 -9.07
CA MET A 313 1.22 8.34 -10.05
C MET A 313 0.44 8.11 -11.35
N VAL A 314 -0.78 7.57 -11.23
CA VAL A 314 -1.68 7.36 -12.38
C VAL A 314 -2.05 8.69 -13.04
N GLY A 315 -2.39 9.73 -12.27
CA GLY A 315 -2.69 11.06 -12.81
C GLY A 315 -1.51 11.69 -13.56
N GLY A 316 -0.29 11.55 -13.05
CA GLY A 316 0.92 11.98 -13.73
C GLY A 316 1.15 11.22 -15.04
N ALA A 317 0.94 9.90 -15.06
CA ALA A 317 1.01 9.11 -16.28
C ALA A 317 -0.07 9.49 -17.30
N ILE A 318 -1.30 9.80 -16.87
CA ILE A 318 -2.35 10.36 -17.73
C ILE A 318 -1.86 11.68 -18.33
N ALA A 319 -1.30 12.59 -17.51
CA ALA A 319 -0.84 13.89 -17.98
C ALA A 319 0.28 13.79 -19.03
N VAL A 320 1.20 12.83 -18.91
CA VAL A 320 2.22 12.59 -19.93
C VAL A 320 1.60 11.99 -21.19
N ALA A 321 0.71 11.01 -21.04
CA ALA A 321 0.05 10.33 -22.15
C ALA A 321 -0.83 11.25 -23.01
N THR A 322 -1.48 12.25 -22.40
CA THR A 322 -2.33 13.22 -23.10
C THR A 322 -1.55 14.44 -23.60
N GLY A 323 -0.23 14.50 -23.40
CA GLY A 323 0.61 15.64 -23.75
C GLY A 323 0.46 16.87 -22.84
N ALA A 324 -0.37 16.79 -21.78
CA ALA A 324 -0.54 17.87 -20.81
C ALA A 324 0.69 18.12 -19.92
N MET A 325 1.60 17.14 -19.82
CA MET A 325 2.87 17.25 -19.11
C MET A 325 4.01 16.68 -19.96
N ALA A 326 5.04 17.48 -20.22
CA ALA A 326 6.22 16.99 -20.93
C ALA A 326 6.95 15.88 -20.13
N PRO A 327 7.52 14.84 -20.78
CA PRO A 327 8.26 13.78 -20.10
C PRO A 327 9.40 14.29 -19.20
N THR A 328 10.07 15.38 -19.59
CA THR A 328 11.13 16.02 -18.79
C THR A 328 10.59 16.64 -17.51
N LEU A 329 9.37 17.20 -17.53
CA LEU A 329 8.73 17.75 -16.34
C LEU A 329 8.28 16.64 -15.40
N PHE A 330 7.80 15.52 -15.95
CA PHE A 330 7.51 14.32 -15.18
C PHE A 330 8.76 13.77 -14.49
N ASP A 331 9.87 13.65 -15.22
CA ASP A 331 11.14 13.18 -14.64
C ASP A 331 11.62 14.16 -13.55
N ALA A 332 11.48 15.48 -13.76
CA ALA A 332 11.79 16.48 -12.73
C ALA A 332 10.87 16.35 -11.49
N ALA A 333 9.58 16.06 -11.67
CA ALA A 333 8.62 15.86 -10.60
C ALA A 333 8.96 14.66 -9.70
N LEU A 334 9.56 13.62 -10.28
CA LEU A 334 9.94 12.38 -9.59
C LEU A 334 11.35 12.44 -8.98
N ARG A 335 12.28 13.15 -9.62
CA ARG A 335 13.72 13.10 -9.31
C ARG A 335 14.26 14.30 -8.57
N THR A 336 13.58 15.45 -8.63
CA THR A 336 14.03 16.68 -7.99
C THR A 336 13.18 17.03 -6.79
N ASN A 337 13.71 17.87 -5.90
CA ASN A 337 12.96 18.40 -4.77
C ASN A 337 12.09 19.62 -5.15
N HIS A 338 12.05 20.03 -6.42
CA HIS A 338 11.23 21.17 -6.85
C HIS A 338 9.75 20.80 -6.80
N VAL A 339 8.90 21.79 -6.47
CA VAL A 339 7.47 21.57 -6.39
C VAL A 339 6.90 21.44 -7.80
N VAL A 340 6.34 20.27 -8.10
CA VAL A 340 5.57 20.03 -9.31
C VAL A 340 4.19 19.55 -8.90
N HIS A 341 3.15 20.20 -9.41
CA HIS A 341 1.77 19.88 -9.08
C HIS A 341 1.25 18.79 -10.01
N VAL A 342 1.24 17.54 -9.53
CA VAL A 342 0.76 16.37 -10.29
C VAL A 342 -0.76 16.19 -10.07
N PRO A 343 -1.56 15.90 -11.11
CA PRO A 343 -3.00 15.69 -10.95
C PRO A 343 -3.27 14.37 -10.23
N THR A 344 -4.44 14.24 -9.62
CA THR A 344 -4.82 13.04 -8.86
C THR A 344 -5.97 12.35 -9.57
N ALA A 345 -5.72 11.15 -10.10
CA ALA A 345 -6.73 10.34 -10.79
C ALA A 345 -7.93 10.01 -9.87
N PRO A 346 -9.10 9.63 -10.43
CA PRO A 346 -10.24 9.14 -9.65
C PRO A 346 -9.87 7.99 -8.70
N ALA A 347 -10.66 7.77 -7.64
CA ALA A 347 -10.41 6.68 -6.68
C ALA A 347 -11.11 5.38 -7.10
N GLU A 348 -12.13 5.49 -7.95
CA GLU A 348 -13.04 4.46 -8.41
C GLU A 348 -12.33 3.32 -9.16
N GLY A 349 -11.17 3.60 -9.77
CA GLY A 349 -10.35 2.57 -10.41
C GLY A 349 -9.45 1.79 -9.44
N LEU A 350 -9.26 2.26 -8.20
CA LEU A 350 -8.22 1.77 -7.30
C LEU A 350 -8.70 0.63 -6.39
N VAL A 351 -7.96 -0.47 -6.39
CA VAL A 351 -8.23 -1.66 -5.58
C VAL A 351 -6.95 -2.09 -4.84
N LEU A 352 -7.01 -2.25 -3.52
CA LEU A 352 -5.97 -2.98 -2.77
C LEU A 352 -6.13 -4.48 -3.09
N SER A 353 -5.24 -5.06 -3.87
CA SER A 353 -5.35 -6.47 -4.29
C SER A 353 -4.81 -7.42 -3.24
N SER A 354 -3.64 -7.13 -2.66
CA SER A 354 -2.90 -8.03 -1.77
C SER A 354 -2.03 -7.29 -0.74
N CYS A 355 -1.64 -8.02 0.31
CA CYS A 355 -0.72 -7.57 1.36
C CYS A 355 0.33 -8.65 1.64
N GLY A 356 1.60 -8.25 1.78
CA GLY A 356 2.71 -9.13 2.17
C GLY A 356 3.21 -8.81 3.58
N PHE A 357 3.61 -9.84 4.32
CA PHE A 357 4.05 -9.74 5.71
C PHE A 357 5.49 -10.23 5.86
N GLY A 358 6.27 -9.57 6.70
CA GLY A 358 7.70 -9.87 6.81
C GLY A 358 8.36 -9.20 8.00
N ALA A 359 7.71 -9.31 9.17
CA ALA A 359 8.24 -8.88 10.44
C ALA A 359 9.60 -9.52 10.77
N LYS A 360 10.27 -9.07 11.85
CA LYS A 360 11.55 -9.62 12.34
C LYS A 360 11.57 -11.16 12.40
N GLN A 361 10.43 -11.76 12.67
CA GLN A 361 10.19 -13.19 12.48
C GLN A 361 9.07 -13.30 11.42
N HIS A 362 9.41 -13.79 10.22
CA HIS A 362 8.43 -14.01 9.14
C HIS A 362 7.52 -15.20 9.49
N LEU A 363 6.52 -14.92 10.34
CA LEU A 363 5.60 -15.90 10.91
C LEU A 363 4.21 -15.85 10.28
N ILE A 364 3.98 -14.93 9.35
CA ILE A 364 2.69 -14.73 8.70
C ILE A 364 2.95 -14.56 7.22
N SER A 365 2.15 -15.24 6.40
CA SER A 365 2.01 -14.97 4.97
C SER A 365 0.52 -14.89 4.62
N LEU A 366 0.16 -14.01 3.67
CA LEU A 366 -1.23 -13.97 3.21
C LEU A 366 -1.56 -15.26 2.45
N LEU A 367 -0.80 -15.53 1.39
CA LEU A 367 -0.74 -16.79 0.64
C LEU A 367 0.67 -17.39 0.81
N ARG A 368 0.86 -18.65 0.45
CA ARG A 368 2.22 -19.22 0.38
C ARG A 368 3.05 -18.46 -0.64
N ASP A 369 4.27 -18.08 -0.25
CA ASP A 369 5.24 -17.38 -1.09
C ASP A 369 6.66 -17.95 -0.89
N HIS A 370 7.65 -17.38 -1.57
CA HIS A 370 9.06 -17.80 -1.48
C HIS A 370 9.66 -17.64 -0.06
N ASN A 371 9.10 -16.76 0.76
CA ASN A 371 9.53 -16.53 2.14
C ASN A 371 8.85 -17.51 3.12
N THR A 372 7.77 -18.16 2.70
CA THR A 372 7.00 -19.10 3.52
C THR A 372 7.81 -20.38 3.78
N PRO A 373 8.03 -20.78 5.05
CA PRO A 373 8.74 -22.00 5.37
C PRO A 373 8.08 -23.24 4.77
N ARG A 374 8.89 -24.18 4.26
CA ARG A 374 8.38 -25.48 3.76
C ARG A 374 7.64 -26.26 4.84
N ASN A 375 8.19 -26.27 6.06
CA ASN A 375 7.57 -26.90 7.22
C ASN A 375 6.88 -25.83 8.09
N LEU A 376 5.55 -25.84 8.10
CA LEU A 376 4.74 -24.91 8.89
C LEU A 376 4.57 -25.34 10.36
N PHE A 377 5.06 -26.52 10.73
CA PHE A 377 5.02 -26.99 12.11
C PHE A 377 5.89 -26.10 13.00
N ALA A 378 5.45 -25.86 14.24
CA ALA A 378 6.32 -25.32 15.26
C ALA A 378 7.57 -26.23 15.30
N GLY A 379 8.76 -25.63 15.24
CA GLY A 379 9.99 -26.39 15.42
C GLY A 379 9.94 -27.18 16.74
N SER A 380 10.90 -28.08 16.96
CA SER A 380 11.05 -28.84 18.21
C SER A 380 11.09 -27.97 19.48
N ASN A 381 11.21 -26.64 19.35
CA ASN A 381 11.04 -25.67 20.42
C ASN A 381 9.56 -25.29 20.65
N PRO A 382 8.94 -25.73 21.77
CA PRO A 382 7.54 -25.44 22.10
C PRO A 382 7.26 -23.94 22.36
N ASN A 383 8.29 -23.11 22.53
CA ASN A 383 8.16 -21.67 22.74
C ASN A 383 8.15 -20.85 21.44
N GLN A 384 8.41 -21.47 20.28
CA GLN A 384 8.38 -20.78 19.00
C GLN A 384 6.96 -20.72 18.45
N ALA A 385 6.48 -19.50 18.15
CA ALA A 385 5.18 -19.34 17.50
C ALA A 385 5.23 -19.95 16.09
N PRO A 386 4.22 -20.74 15.69
CA PRO A 386 4.19 -21.36 14.36
C PRO A 386 3.89 -20.32 13.27
N HIS A 387 4.38 -20.59 12.06
CA HIS A 387 4.04 -19.79 10.89
C HIS A 387 2.56 -19.98 10.53
N ARG A 388 1.90 -18.94 10.04
CA ARG A 388 0.48 -18.93 9.66
C ARG A 388 0.30 -18.39 8.26
N VAL A 389 -0.31 -19.20 7.41
CA VAL A 389 -0.82 -18.75 6.10
C VAL A 389 -2.28 -18.33 6.29
N LEU A 390 -2.61 -17.08 5.92
CA LEU A 390 -3.91 -16.50 6.23
C LEU A 390 -5.01 -16.92 5.26
N VAL A 391 -4.67 -17.27 4.02
CA VAL A 391 -5.55 -17.85 3.00
C VAL A 391 -4.88 -19.11 2.50
N SER A 392 -5.55 -20.26 2.62
CA SER A 392 -5.03 -21.49 2.04
C SER A 392 -5.11 -21.41 0.51
N ASP A 393 -4.16 -22.08 -0.12
CA ASP A 393 -4.12 -22.36 -1.55
C ASP A 393 -5.11 -23.46 -1.98
N THR A 394 -5.86 -24.04 -1.04
CA THR A 394 -6.98 -24.93 -1.37
C THR A 394 -8.08 -24.16 -2.09
N GLU A 395 -8.79 -24.84 -2.99
CA GLU A 395 -9.75 -24.19 -3.89
C GLU A 395 -10.74 -23.30 -3.12
N ASP A 396 -11.31 -23.76 -2.01
CA ASP A 396 -12.43 -23.07 -1.37
C ASP A 396 -12.17 -21.63 -0.87
N GLU A 397 -11.08 -21.39 -0.12
CA GLU A 397 -10.84 -20.07 0.49
C GLU A 397 -10.38 -19.04 -0.54
N LEU A 398 -9.42 -19.43 -1.38
CA LEU A 398 -8.91 -18.58 -2.45
C LEU A 398 -10.00 -18.33 -3.51
N HIS A 399 -10.79 -19.36 -3.87
CA HIS A 399 -11.89 -19.21 -4.83
C HIS A 399 -12.93 -18.21 -4.35
N ARG A 400 -13.37 -18.26 -3.07
CA ARG A 400 -14.33 -17.27 -2.53
C ARG A 400 -13.79 -15.84 -2.60
N MET A 401 -12.50 -15.66 -2.31
CA MET A 401 -11.85 -14.34 -2.37
C MET A 401 -11.78 -13.82 -3.81
N LEU A 402 -11.34 -14.68 -4.76
CA LEU A 402 -11.26 -14.33 -6.17
C LEU A 402 -12.64 -14.12 -6.80
N GLN A 403 -13.64 -14.90 -6.39
CA GLN A 403 -15.02 -14.72 -6.82
C GLN A 403 -15.57 -13.36 -6.37
N PHE A 404 -15.40 -13.01 -5.09
CA PHE A 404 -15.83 -11.69 -4.60
C PHE A 404 -15.10 -10.55 -5.33
N ARG A 405 -13.79 -10.69 -5.56
CA ARG A 405 -13.02 -9.73 -6.35
C ARG A 405 -13.59 -9.55 -7.76
N ASN A 406 -13.72 -10.64 -8.50
CA ASN A 406 -14.09 -10.58 -9.92
C ASN A 406 -15.57 -10.23 -10.10
N GLU A 407 -16.46 -10.80 -9.28
CA GLU A 407 -17.91 -10.69 -9.48
C GLU A 407 -18.57 -9.54 -8.73
N VAL A 408 -17.90 -8.98 -7.71
CA VAL A 408 -18.43 -7.86 -6.92
C VAL A 408 -17.55 -6.62 -7.09
N ILE A 409 -16.25 -6.71 -6.79
CA ILE A 409 -15.37 -5.53 -6.82
C ILE A 409 -15.16 -5.01 -8.24
N TYR A 410 -14.75 -5.85 -9.19
CA TYR A 410 -14.46 -5.37 -10.55
C TYR A 410 -15.72 -4.90 -11.28
N LYS A 411 -16.88 -5.55 -11.07
CA LYS A 411 -18.15 -5.03 -11.60
C LYS A 411 -18.49 -3.67 -11.03
N GLU A 412 -18.24 -3.46 -9.73
CA GLU A 412 -18.47 -2.17 -9.09
C GLU A 412 -17.51 -1.09 -9.62
N VAL A 413 -16.23 -1.43 -9.84
CA VAL A 413 -15.26 -0.53 -10.49
C VAL A 413 -15.78 -0.07 -11.84
N VAL A 414 -16.16 -1.00 -12.73
CA VAL A 414 -16.70 -0.65 -14.06
C VAL A 414 -17.95 0.22 -13.93
N ARG A 415 -18.89 -0.17 -13.07
CA ARG A 415 -20.11 0.62 -12.83
C ARG A 415 -19.79 2.04 -12.40
N MET A 416 -18.84 2.22 -11.49
CA MET A 416 -18.49 3.53 -10.93
C MET A 416 -17.81 4.46 -11.94
N TRP A 417 -17.11 3.95 -12.95
CA TRP A 417 -16.61 4.76 -14.06
C TRP A 417 -17.74 5.42 -14.86
N HIS A 418 -18.92 4.79 -14.94
CA HIS A 418 -20.07 5.32 -15.67
C HIS A 418 -21.00 6.20 -14.84
N VAL A 419 -21.11 5.95 -13.53
CA VAL A 419 -22.10 6.64 -12.68
C VAL A 419 -21.52 7.63 -11.68
N SER A 420 -20.21 7.65 -11.45
CA SER A 420 -19.61 8.57 -10.47
C SER A 420 -19.64 10.00 -10.99
N GLU A 421 -20.26 10.90 -10.23
CA GLU A 421 -20.15 12.35 -10.46
C GLU A 421 -18.70 12.84 -10.36
N HIS A 422 -17.87 12.18 -9.54
CA HIS A 422 -16.45 12.55 -9.40
C HIS A 422 -15.66 12.20 -10.66
N VAL A 423 -15.93 11.03 -11.26
CA VAL A 423 -15.32 10.63 -12.54
C VAL A 423 -15.81 11.54 -13.66
N ALA A 424 -17.13 11.82 -13.73
CA ALA A 424 -17.72 12.69 -14.75
C ALA A 424 -17.19 14.14 -14.67
N ALA A 425 -16.90 14.66 -13.48
CA ALA A 425 -16.33 15.99 -13.29
C ALA A 425 -14.81 16.06 -13.52
N TRP A 426 -14.12 14.90 -13.52
CA TRP A 426 -12.66 14.85 -13.55
C TRP A 426 -12.04 15.45 -14.82
N PRO A 427 -12.56 15.24 -16.06
CA PRO A 427 -12.04 15.90 -17.26
C PRO A 427 -11.99 17.44 -17.14
N THR A 428 -13.02 18.06 -16.55
CA THR A 428 -13.04 19.50 -16.31
C THR A 428 -11.97 19.91 -15.30
N HIS A 429 -11.82 19.18 -14.20
CA HIS A 429 -10.76 19.45 -13.22
C HIS A 429 -9.36 19.27 -13.83
N PHE A 430 -9.19 18.29 -14.71
CA PHE A 430 -7.94 18.02 -15.41
C PHE A 430 -7.60 19.14 -16.41
N ALA A 431 -8.60 19.68 -17.13
CA ALA A 431 -8.41 20.84 -17.99
C ALA A 431 -7.99 22.08 -17.19
N SER A 432 -8.69 22.40 -16.10
CA SER A 432 -8.31 23.51 -15.21
C SER A 432 -6.94 23.32 -14.56
N TRP A 433 -6.59 22.08 -14.21
CA TRP A 433 -5.24 21.76 -13.74
C TRP A 433 -4.19 22.02 -14.83
N THR A 434 -4.45 21.62 -16.07
CA THR A 434 -3.53 21.81 -17.21
C THR A 434 -3.25 23.29 -17.47
N GLU A 435 -4.28 24.13 -17.48
CA GLU A 435 -4.14 25.59 -17.65
C GLU A 435 -3.23 26.17 -16.55
N LYS A 436 -3.56 25.90 -15.29
CA LYS A 436 -2.77 26.37 -14.14
C LYS A 436 -1.34 25.82 -14.14
N PHE A 437 -1.17 24.57 -14.55
CA PHE A 437 0.15 23.94 -14.65
C PHE A 437 1.03 24.67 -15.65
N ASN A 438 0.50 24.99 -16.83
CA ASN A 438 1.22 25.74 -17.86
C ASN A 438 1.56 27.18 -17.45
N GLU A 439 0.69 27.84 -16.68
CA GLU A 439 0.94 29.20 -16.16
C GLU A 439 2.01 29.25 -15.06
N THR A 440 2.05 28.24 -14.20
CA THR A 440 2.84 28.28 -12.95
C THR A 440 4.16 27.51 -13.00
N THR A 441 4.34 26.65 -14.00
CA THR A 441 5.51 25.77 -14.08
C THR A 441 6.68 26.48 -14.76
N ASP A 442 7.77 26.70 -14.02
CA ASP A 442 9.05 27.14 -14.59
C ASP A 442 9.82 25.94 -15.16
N GLU A 443 9.52 25.61 -16.41
CA GLU A 443 10.14 24.48 -17.12
C GLU A 443 11.67 24.62 -17.22
N ARG A 444 12.19 25.84 -17.41
CA ARG A 444 13.63 26.06 -17.54
C ARG A 444 14.34 25.70 -16.24
N THR A 445 13.83 26.17 -15.10
CA THR A 445 14.40 25.86 -13.79
C THR A 445 14.34 24.36 -13.50
N LEU A 446 13.22 23.71 -13.82
CA LEU A 446 13.06 22.27 -13.62
C LEU A 446 14.02 21.43 -14.46
N ARG A 447 14.24 21.80 -15.73
CA ARG A 447 15.19 21.13 -16.62
C ARG A 447 16.63 21.24 -16.09
N VAL A 448 17.06 22.43 -15.68
CA VAL A 448 18.40 22.63 -15.09
C VAL A 448 18.57 21.83 -13.80
N ALA A 449 17.54 21.80 -12.95
CA ALA A 449 17.56 21.01 -11.72
C ALA A 449 17.66 19.50 -12.01
N LEU A 450 16.91 19.01 -13.00
CA LEU A 450 16.95 17.61 -13.43
C LEU A 450 18.33 17.24 -13.99
N GLU A 451 18.91 18.05 -14.88
CA GLU A 451 20.26 17.83 -15.42
C GLU A 451 21.31 17.71 -14.32
N LYS A 452 21.22 18.58 -13.30
CA LYS A 452 22.09 18.50 -12.12
C LYS A 452 21.93 17.20 -11.35
N VAL A 453 20.69 16.77 -11.08
CA VAL A 453 20.41 15.51 -10.38
C VAL A 453 20.94 14.31 -11.18
N LEU A 454 20.75 14.30 -12.50
CA LEU A 454 21.25 13.23 -13.37
C LEU A 454 22.78 13.17 -13.37
N ALA A 455 23.47 14.31 -13.42
CA ALA A 455 24.92 14.38 -13.32
C ALA A 455 25.46 13.90 -11.95
N ASP A 456 24.78 14.29 -10.86
CA ASP A 456 25.12 13.85 -9.50
C ASP A 456 24.92 12.33 -9.35
N ASP A 457 23.85 11.77 -9.91
CA ASP A 457 23.56 10.34 -9.86
C ASP A 457 24.55 9.53 -10.70
N ALA A 458 24.93 10.00 -11.89
CA ALA A 458 26.00 9.38 -12.69
C ALA A 458 27.33 9.36 -11.93
N SER A 459 27.67 10.46 -11.24
CA SER A 459 28.88 10.55 -10.42
C SER A 459 28.87 9.58 -9.23
N LYS A 460 27.72 9.46 -8.54
CA LYS A 460 27.54 8.50 -7.43
C LYS A 460 27.59 7.05 -7.92
N ALA A 461 27.01 6.76 -9.08
CA ALA A 461 27.05 5.43 -9.69
C ALA A 461 28.49 5.02 -10.02
N ALA A 462 29.24 5.89 -10.71
CA ALA A 462 30.65 5.66 -11.01
C ALA A 462 31.51 5.46 -9.75
N TYR A 463 31.27 6.26 -8.69
CA TYR A 463 31.93 6.07 -7.40
C TYR A 463 31.58 4.72 -6.77
N SER A 464 30.30 4.35 -6.76
CA SER A 464 29.83 3.07 -6.23
C SER A 464 30.46 1.89 -6.98
N ASP A 465 30.48 1.93 -8.31
CA ASP A 465 31.06 0.88 -9.15
C ASP A 465 32.56 0.70 -8.86
N ARG A 466 33.29 1.80 -8.68
CA ARG A 466 34.71 1.73 -8.29
C ARG A 466 34.89 1.03 -6.94
N ILE A 467 34.11 1.41 -5.93
CA ILE A 467 34.17 0.80 -4.59
C ILE A 467 33.81 -0.69 -4.63
N VAL A 468 32.78 -1.05 -5.41
CA VAL A 468 32.36 -2.46 -5.56
C VAL A 468 33.45 -3.27 -6.25
N ARG A 469 34.05 -2.76 -7.33
CA ARG A 469 35.15 -3.44 -8.04
C ARG A 469 36.36 -3.63 -7.14
N GLU A 470 36.79 -2.60 -6.42
CA GLU A 470 37.89 -2.70 -5.46
C GLU A 470 37.61 -3.74 -4.38
N ALA A 471 36.39 -3.73 -3.81
CA ALA A 471 35.95 -4.70 -2.82
C ALA A 471 36.02 -6.15 -3.34
N ARG A 472 35.66 -6.38 -4.61
CA ARG A 472 35.74 -7.70 -5.25
C ARG A 472 37.18 -8.16 -5.45
N VAL A 473 38.12 -7.27 -5.79
CA VAL A 473 39.55 -7.60 -5.91
C VAL A 473 40.15 -8.03 -4.57
N ILE A 474 39.84 -7.30 -3.50
CA ILE A 474 40.42 -7.56 -2.17
C ILE A 474 39.63 -8.60 -1.36
N GLY A 475 38.50 -9.09 -1.87
CA GLY A 475 37.64 -10.07 -1.19
C GLY A 475 36.82 -9.51 -0.02
N ASP A 476 36.45 -8.21 -0.02
CA ASP A 476 35.59 -7.60 1.00
C ASP A 476 34.12 -7.99 0.79
N ALA A 477 33.71 -9.09 1.45
CA ALA A 477 32.36 -9.64 1.44
C ALA A 477 31.23 -8.64 1.79
N VAL A 478 31.54 -7.53 2.44
CA VAL A 478 30.55 -6.52 2.82
C VAL A 478 30.16 -5.68 1.61
N LYS A 479 31.14 -5.28 0.78
CA LYS A 479 30.99 -4.27 -0.29
C LYS A 479 31.02 -4.82 -1.72
N VAL A 480 31.07 -6.14 -1.90
CA VAL A 480 31.11 -6.81 -3.23
C VAL A 480 29.86 -6.60 -4.11
N LEU A 481 28.80 -6.00 -3.59
CA LEU A 481 27.56 -5.73 -4.34
C LEU A 481 27.21 -4.23 -4.30
N PRO A 482 26.56 -3.71 -5.35
CA PRO A 482 26.01 -2.36 -5.34
C PRO A 482 25.08 -2.10 -4.15
N ARG A 483 24.97 -0.84 -3.73
CA ARG A 483 24.00 -0.44 -2.71
C ARG A 483 22.58 -0.74 -3.20
N ALA A 484 21.72 -1.18 -2.27
CA ALA A 484 20.33 -1.53 -2.55
C ALA A 484 20.14 -2.63 -3.63
N PHE A 485 21.17 -3.43 -3.94
CA PHE A 485 21.07 -4.49 -4.94
C PHE A 485 19.98 -5.53 -4.62
N SER A 486 19.67 -5.79 -3.34
CA SER A 486 18.52 -6.63 -2.97
C SER A 486 17.19 -6.10 -3.52
N THR A 487 17.00 -4.79 -3.55
CA THR A 487 15.81 -4.16 -4.15
C THR A 487 15.78 -4.36 -5.65
N VAL A 488 16.93 -4.23 -6.32
CA VAL A 488 17.08 -4.51 -7.76
C VAL A 488 16.68 -5.95 -8.08
N VAL A 489 17.13 -6.92 -7.27
CA VAL A 489 16.75 -8.34 -7.42
C VAL A 489 15.24 -8.52 -7.22
N CYS A 490 14.64 -7.90 -6.19
CA CYS A 490 13.20 -7.97 -5.96
C CYS A 490 12.40 -7.46 -7.18
N ILE A 491 12.82 -6.33 -7.76
CA ILE A 491 12.20 -5.74 -8.95
C ILE A 491 12.36 -6.67 -10.15
N HIS A 492 13.59 -7.12 -10.44
CA HIS A 492 13.90 -7.91 -11.63
C HIS A 492 13.15 -9.25 -11.65
N PHE A 493 13.09 -9.95 -10.52
CA PHE A 493 12.45 -11.27 -10.43
C PHE A 493 10.98 -11.22 -10.00
N GLY A 494 10.44 -10.05 -9.68
CA GLY A 494 9.07 -9.92 -9.17
C GLY A 494 8.85 -10.65 -7.83
N ILE A 495 9.86 -10.67 -6.97
CA ILE A 495 9.82 -11.39 -5.67
C ILE A 495 9.81 -10.41 -4.52
N THR A 496 9.06 -10.75 -3.48
CA THR A 496 8.92 -9.94 -2.29
C THR A 496 10.21 -9.95 -1.45
N PRO A 497 10.61 -8.80 -0.87
CA PRO A 497 11.78 -8.75 -0.01
C PRO A 497 11.57 -9.62 1.23
N GLY A 498 12.62 -10.32 1.65
CA GLY A 498 12.56 -11.22 2.80
C GLY A 498 13.79 -12.11 2.93
N ALA A 499 13.69 -13.13 3.78
CA ALA A 499 14.78 -14.06 4.06
C ALA A 499 15.24 -14.80 2.79
N TYR A 500 14.31 -15.14 1.89
CA TYR A 500 14.64 -15.82 0.64
C TYR A 500 15.61 -15.00 -0.23
N ILE A 501 15.34 -13.70 -0.39
CA ILE A 501 16.22 -12.80 -1.14
C ILE A 501 17.53 -12.57 -0.38
N ALA A 502 17.50 -12.45 0.95
CA ALA A 502 18.72 -12.33 1.75
C ALA A 502 19.64 -13.55 1.55
N ASP A 503 19.07 -14.76 1.53
CA ASP A 503 19.78 -15.99 1.26
C ASP A 503 20.32 -16.03 -0.17
N ALA A 504 19.52 -15.65 -1.18
CA ALA A 504 19.96 -15.61 -2.57
C ALA A 504 21.12 -14.63 -2.78
N ILE A 505 21.06 -13.46 -2.13
CA ILE A 505 22.13 -12.46 -2.12
C ILE A 505 23.38 -13.01 -1.42
N ALA A 506 23.24 -13.72 -0.30
CA ALA A 506 24.37 -14.36 0.37
C ALA A 506 25.04 -15.40 -0.53
N GLY A 507 24.25 -16.23 -1.22
CA GLY A 507 24.75 -17.18 -2.22
C GLY A 507 25.49 -16.49 -3.37
N LEU A 508 24.94 -15.39 -3.90
CA LEU A 508 25.60 -14.62 -4.96
C LEU A 508 26.95 -14.06 -4.48
N LYS A 509 27.03 -13.55 -3.25
CA LYS A 509 28.29 -13.07 -2.66
C LYS A 509 29.36 -14.16 -2.63
N LEU A 510 29.00 -15.41 -2.30
CA LEU A 510 29.94 -16.54 -2.34
C LEU A 510 30.51 -16.74 -3.75
N ARG A 511 29.66 -16.66 -4.78
CA ARG A 511 30.05 -16.82 -6.20
C ARG A 511 30.92 -15.67 -6.74
N ILE A 512 30.81 -14.50 -6.13
CA ILE A 512 31.69 -13.37 -6.44
C ILE A 512 33.04 -13.58 -5.77
N LEU A 513 33.05 -14.03 -4.51
CA LEU A 513 34.26 -14.23 -3.71
C LEU A 513 35.09 -15.45 -4.14
N ASP A 514 34.47 -16.44 -4.77
CA ASP A 514 35.16 -17.60 -5.35
C ASP A 514 35.61 -17.40 -6.81
N HIS A 515 35.46 -16.17 -7.34
CA HIS A 515 35.80 -15.77 -8.71
C HIS A 515 35.04 -16.50 -9.82
N SER A 516 33.87 -17.06 -9.52
CA SER A 516 32.97 -17.61 -10.55
C SER A 516 32.32 -16.54 -11.42
N LEU A 517 32.39 -15.28 -10.99
CA LEU A 517 31.99 -14.09 -11.74
C LEU A 517 33.20 -13.17 -11.96
N PRO A 518 33.29 -12.51 -13.14
CA PRO A 518 34.29 -11.47 -13.37
C PRO A 518 34.22 -10.36 -12.32
N VAL A 519 35.37 -9.85 -11.90
CA VAL A 519 35.47 -8.75 -10.92
C VAL A 519 34.75 -7.49 -11.41
N ASP A 520 34.78 -7.25 -12.71
CA ASP A 520 34.16 -6.11 -13.39
C ASP A 520 32.70 -6.34 -13.79
N ALA A 521 32.10 -7.50 -13.44
CA ALA A 521 30.71 -7.83 -13.72
C ALA A 521 29.76 -6.68 -13.34
N THR A 522 29.00 -6.22 -14.31
CA THR A 522 28.00 -5.16 -14.17
C THR A 522 26.79 -5.65 -13.37
N GLN A 523 25.88 -4.73 -13.04
CA GLN A 523 24.61 -5.10 -12.44
C GLN A 523 23.81 -6.08 -13.32
N GLU A 524 23.84 -5.89 -14.64
CA GLU A 524 23.16 -6.75 -15.61
C GLU A 524 23.79 -8.15 -15.61
N ASP A 525 25.12 -8.25 -15.66
CA ASP A 525 25.83 -9.54 -15.57
C ASP A 525 25.47 -10.33 -14.30
N LEU A 526 25.32 -9.62 -13.17
CA LEU A 526 24.89 -10.24 -11.92
C LEU A 526 23.46 -10.79 -12.01
N LEU A 527 22.54 -10.03 -12.58
CA LEU A 527 21.14 -10.45 -12.74
C LEU A 527 21.02 -11.62 -13.72
N ASP A 528 21.74 -11.58 -14.83
CA ASP A 528 21.80 -12.66 -15.82
C ASP A 528 22.38 -13.93 -15.21
N TYR A 529 23.45 -13.80 -14.42
CA TYR A 529 24.00 -14.94 -13.67
C TYR A 529 22.98 -15.53 -12.70
N MET A 530 22.26 -14.69 -11.95
CA MET A 530 21.20 -15.13 -11.05
C MET A 530 20.07 -15.85 -11.79
N SER A 531 19.67 -15.35 -12.97
CA SER A 531 18.68 -15.97 -13.84
C SER A 531 19.13 -17.33 -14.36
N ASN A 532 20.39 -17.45 -14.78
CA ASN A 532 20.95 -18.68 -15.32
C ASN A 532 21.12 -19.79 -14.27
N ILE A 533 21.59 -19.46 -13.07
CA ILE A 533 21.80 -20.44 -12.00
C ILE A 533 20.49 -20.77 -11.24
N GLY A 534 19.53 -19.84 -11.27
CA GLY A 534 18.28 -19.89 -10.53
C GLY A 534 18.40 -19.42 -9.08
N LEU A 535 17.42 -18.62 -8.63
CA LEU A 535 17.37 -18.06 -7.28
C LEU A 535 17.31 -19.13 -6.19
N ASP A 536 16.62 -20.25 -6.43
CA ASP A 536 16.52 -21.34 -5.45
C ASP A 536 17.87 -22.00 -5.17
N THR A 537 18.72 -22.08 -6.19
CA THR A 537 20.09 -22.60 -6.07
C THR A 537 20.91 -21.65 -5.20
N LEU A 538 20.90 -20.35 -5.53
CA LEU A 538 21.62 -19.32 -4.77
C LEU A 538 21.14 -19.22 -3.32
N ALA A 539 19.82 -19.25 -3.09
CA ALA A 539 19.27 -19.19 -1.74
C ALA A 539 19.69 -20.40 -0.90
N ARG A 540 19.82 -21.58 -1.52
CA ARG A 540 20.32 -22.78 -0.83
C ARG A 540 21.81 -22.67 -0.48
N MET A 541 22.62 -22.17 -1.41
CA MET A 541 24.04 -21.89 -1.19
C MET A 541 24.22 -20.89 -0.03
N GLY A 542 23.50 -19.77 -0.07
CA GLY A 542 23.56 -18.75 0.98
C GLY A 542 23.17 -19.27 2.37
N ARG A 543 22.18 -20.16 2.47
CA ARG A 543 21.79 -20.79 3.74
C ARG A 543 22.81 -21.77 4.30
N THR A 544 23.48 -22.51 3.42
CA THR A 544 24.39 -23.61 3.81
C THR A 544 25.83 -23.16 3.93
N GLY A 545 26.18 -22.01 3.32
CA GLY A 545 27.56 -21.55 3.20
C GLY A 545 28.41 -22.42 2.27
N MET A 546 27.78 -23.29 1.47
CA MET A 546 28.41 -24.26 0.56
C MET A 546 28.06 -23.98 -0.89
#